data_AF-A0A6L8K240-F1
#
_entry.id   AF-A0A6L8K240-F1
#
_cell.length_a   1.000
_cell.length_b   1.000
_cell.length_c   1.000
_cell.angle_alpha   90.00
_cell.angle_beta   90.00
_cell.angle_gamma   90.00
#
_symmetry.space_group_name_H-M   'P 1'
#
loop_
_entity.id
_entity.type
_entity.pdbx_description
1 polymer ?
#
loop_
_entity_poly.entity_id
_entity_poly.type
_entity_poly.pdbx_seq_one_letter_code
_entity_poly.pdbx_strand_id
1 'polypeptide(L)'
;MDTQIKSEPTTNQIIDRVVTLQGQVTTLQGQMTTLQGQVGTFGERLHDVEIDVAVIKSNYSTREDVANLGIKMQESIGALDVRTMTFFRAQDDKIAQLDVRMAQMEARLIRWFVGTSITLSAVVATIAFSAAKFIH
;
A
#
# COMPACT_ATOMS: atom_id res chain seq x y z
N MET A 1 27.63 29.80 88.70
CA MET A 1 27.59 28.98 87.47
C MET A 1 26.46 28.00 87.69
N ASP A 2 25.22 28.49 87.59
CA ASP A 2 24.02 27.73 87.94
C ASP A 2 23.83 26.61 86.94
N THR A 3 24.03 25.39 87.42
CA THR A 3 23.79 24.18 86.67
C THR A 3 22.27 23.99 86.68
N GLN A 4 21.58 24.39 85.60
CA GLN A 4 20.21 23.95 85.38
C GLN A 4 20.21 22.43 85.29
N ILE A 5 19.90 21.76 86.40
CA ILE A 5 19.56 20.34 86.38
C ILE A 5 18.28 20.26 85.57
N LYS A 6 18.40 19.74 84.35
CA LYS A 6 17.27 19.46 83.47
C LYS A 6 16.34 18.50 84.22
N SER A 7 15.17 18.99 84.63
CA SER A 7 14.20 18.21 85.39
C SER A 7 13.84 16.94 84.64
N GLU A 8 13.88 15.80 85.33
CA GLU A 8 13.47 14.53 84.76
C GLU A 8 11.97 14.59 84.39
N PRO A 9 11.59 14.01 83.24
CA PRO A 9 10.19 13.99 82.84
C PRO A 9 9.36 13.22 83.87
N THR A 10 8.22 13.79 84.24
CA THR A 10 7.27 13.13 85.13
C THR A 10 6.60 11.95 84.41
N THR A 11 6.09 10.99 85.18
CA THR A 11 5.34 9.84 84.65
C THR A 11 4.21 10.27 83.71
N ASN A 12 3.52 11.36 84.01
CA ASN A 12 2.44 11.89 83.16
C ASN A 12 2.95 12.38 81.81
N GLN A 13 4.10 13.06 81.78
CA GLN A 13 4.73 13.49 80.51
C GLN A 13 5.18 12.30 79.66
N ILE A 14 5.58 11.18 80.28
CA ILE A 14 5.90 9.95 79.57
C ILE A 14 4.63 9.33 78.97
N ILE A 15 3.53 9.29 79.74
CA ILE A 15 2.23 8.77 79.28
C ILE A 15 1.74 9.56 78.05
N ASP A 16 1.75 10.89 78.10
CA ASP A 16 1.29 11.73 76.98
C ASP A 16 2.11 11.50 75.69
N ARG A 17 3.43 11.30 75.83
CA ARG A 17 4.30 10.97 74.71
C ARG A 17 3.99 9.59 74.13
N VAL A 18 3.71 8.59 74.97
CA VAL A 18 3.33 7.24 74.53
C VAL A 18 2.00 7.28 73.76
N VAL A 19 1.00 8.00 74.26
CA VAL A 19 -0.28 8.19 73.58
C VAL A 19 -0.09 8.87 72.22
N THR A 20 0.76 9.91 72.15
CA THR A 20 1.09 10.60 70.91
C THR A 20 1.75 9.67 69.90
N LEU A 21 2.75 8.89 70.32
CA LEU A 21 3.43 7.92 69.47
C LEU A 21 2.49 6.84 68.95
N GLN A 22 1.55 6.36 69.78
CA GLN A 22 0.50 5.42 69.34
C GLN A 22 -0.39 6.01 68.25
N GLY A 23 -0.77 7.29 68.36
CA GLY A 23 -1.51 7.99 67.31
C GLY A 23 -0.71 8.09 66.00
N GLN A 24 0.57 8.40 66.09
CA GLN A 24 1.47 8.45 64.92
C GLN A 24 1.64 7.08 64.25
N VAL A 25 1.86 6.02 65.04
CA VAL A 25 1.96 4.64 64.52
C VAL A 25 0.67 4.22 63.81
N THR A 26 -0.49 4.54 64.39
CA THR A 26 -1.80 4.26 63.76
C THR A 26 -1.95 4.98 62.42
N THR A 27 -1.51 6.23 62.35
CA THR A 27 -1.53 7.04 61.11
C THR A 27 -0.62 6.44 60.04
N LEU A 28 0.61 6.08 60.42
CA LEU A 28 1.58 5.45 59.51
C LEU A 28 1.06 4.11 58.98
N GLN A 29 0.38 3.32 59.80
CA GLN A 29 -0.26 2.07 59.37
C GLN A 29 -1.33 2.32 58.29
N GLY A 30 -2.18 3.35 58.46
CA GLY A 30 -3.18 3.72 57.46
C GLY A 30 -2.55 4.20 56.14
N GLN A 31 -1.48 4.98 56.22
CA GLN A 31 -0.71 5.41 55.05
C GLN A 31 -0.06 4.22 54.33
N MET A 32 0.50 3.26 55.07
CA MET A 32 1.11 2.05 54.50
C MET A 32 0.08 1.20 53.74
N THR A 33 -1.11 1.00 54.32
CA THR A 33 -2.21 0.29 53.64
C THR A 33 -2.64 0.98 52.35
N THR A 34 -2.71 2.33 52.36
CA THR A 34 -3.05 3.11 51.18
C THR A 34 -1.99 2.96 50.09
N LEU A 35 -0.71 3.03 50.46
CA LEU A 35 0.40 2.88 49.51
C LEU A 35 0.43 1.47 48.91
N GLN A 36 0.17 0.43 49.71
CA GLN A 36 0.05 -0.94 49.22
C GLN A 36 -1.04 -1.08 48.16
N GLY A 37 -2.21 -0.46 48.39
CA GLY A 37 -3.29 -0.43 47.40
C GLY A 37 -2.87 0.27 46.10
N GLN A 38 -2.24 1.44 46.20
CA GLN A 38 -1.75 2.20 45.04
C GLN A 38 -0.71 1.41 44.23
N VAL A 39 0.23 0.74 44.91
CA VAL A 39 1.24 -0.11 44.27
C VAL A 39 0.58 -1.29 43.55
N GLY A 40 -0.46 -1.89 44.15
CA GLY A 40 -1.27 -2.94 43.50
C GLY A 40 -1.91 -2.46 42.20
N THR A 41 -2.62 -1.33 42.25
CA THR A 41 -3.26 -0.73 41.04
C THR A 41 -2.23 -0.36 39.97
N PHE A 42 -1.03 0.12 40.37
CA PHE A 42 0.03 0.39 39.40
C PHE A 42 0.52 -0.88 38.71
N GLY A 43 0.64 -1.98 39.46
CA GLY A 43 1.00 -3.30 38.93
C GLY A 43 0.01 -3.80 37.88
N GLU A 44 -1.30 -3.69 38.15
CA GLU A 44 -2.35 -4.06 37.20
C GLU A 44 -2.27 -3.24 35.92
N ARG A 45 -2.15 -1.92 36.04
CA ARG A 45 -2.04 -1.02 34.87
C ARG A 45 -0.79 -1.27 34.05
N LEU A 46 0.33 -1.61 34.70
CA LEU A 46 1.56 -1.96 33.99
C LEU A 46 1.39 -3.24 33.19
N HIS A 47 0.72 -4.25 33.78
CA HIS A 47 0.42 -5.50 33.09
C HIS A 47 -0.46 -5.29 31.85
N ASP A 48 -1.50 -4.45 31.96
CA ASP A 48 -2.36 -4.10 30.82
C ASP A 48 -1.56 -3.41 29.70
N VAL A 49 -0.67 -2.47 30.04
CA VAL A 49 0.21 -1.80 29.08
C VAL A 49 1.17 -2.78 28.42
N GLU A 50 1.71 -3.76 29.14
CA GLU A 50 2.57 -4.80 28.57
C GLU A 50 1.81 -5.64 27.52
N ILE A 51 0.55 -6.00 27.80
CA ILE A 51 -0.33 -6.70 26.85
C ILE A 51 -0.57 -5.84 25.61
N ASP A 52 -0.95 -4.57 25.80
CA ASP A 52 -1.21 -3.64 24.69
C ASP A 52 0.03 -3.46 23.81
N VAL A 53 1.21 -3.30 24.41
CA VAL A 53 2.48 -3.18 23.69
C VAL A 53 2.82 -4.46 22.94
N ALA A 54 2.50 -5.64 23.48
CA ALA A 54 2.69 -6.91 22.78
C ALA A 54 1.81 -6.98 21.52
N VAL A 55 0.55 -6.55 21.60
CA VAL A 55 -0.38 -6.47 20.45
C VAL A 55 0.08 -5.46 19.41
N ILE A 56 0.60 -4.29 19.84
CA ILE A 56 1.17 -3.30 18.92
C ILE A 56 2.36 -3.92 18.20
N LYS A 57 3.26 -4.58 18.93
CA LYS A 57 4.46 -5.21 18.37
C LYS A 57 4.16 -6.34 17.39
N SER A 58 3.05 -7.06 17.55
CA SER A 58 2.67 -8.12 16.60
C SER A 58 2.04 -7.59 15.30
N ASN A 59 1.47 -6.38 15.31
CA ASN A 59 0.64 -5.86 14.21
C ASN A 59 1.23 -4.64 13.49
N TYR A 60 2.25 -3.98 14.04
CA TYR A 60 2.85 -2.83 13.38
C TYR A 60 3.70 -3.26 12.19
N SER A 61 3.61 -2.49 11.10
CA SER A 61 4.61 -2.52 10.03
C SER A 61 5.74 -1.57 10.37
N THR A 62 6.97 -2.03 10.15
CA THR A 62 8.14 -1.14 10.25
C THR A 62 8.16 -0.18 9.06
N ARG A 63 8.94 0.90 9.18
CA ARG A 63 9.20 1.81 8.06
C ARG A 63 9.82 1.09 6.86
N GLU A 64 10.64 0.07 7.12
CA GLU A 64 11.27 -0.76 6.09
C GLU A 64 10.23 -1.58 5.32
N ASP A 65 9.27 -2.20 6.01
CA ASP A 65 8.18 -2.96 5.37
C ASP A 65 7.37 -2.08 4.41
N VAL A 66 7.03 -0.87 4.85
CA VAL A 66 6.30 0.11 4.02
C VAL A 66 7.14 0.59 2.83
N ALA A 67 8.44 0.83 3.02
CA ALA A 67 9.34 1.21 1.94
C ALA A 67 9.47 0.08 0.90
N ASN A 68 9.58 -1.18 1.35
CA ASN A 68 9.65 -2.35 0.49
C ASN A 68 8.36 -2.55 -0.34
N LEU A 69 7.19 -2.28 0.25
CA LEU A 69 5.92 -2.25 -0.51
C LEU A 69 5.94 -1.18 -1.60
N GLY A 70 6.44 0.02 -1.30
CA GLY A 70 6.59 1.11 -2.26
C GLY A 70 7.50 0.71 -3.44
N ILE A 71 8.64 0.07 -3.18
CA ILE A 71 9.55 -0.42 -4.22
C ILE A 71 8.86 -1.46 -5.10
N LYS A 72 8.22 -2.48 -4.51
CA LYS A 72 7.50 -3.53 -5.26
C LYS A 72 6.38 -2.95 -6.12
N MET A 73 5.68 -1.94 -5.62
CA MET A 73 4.63 -1.25 -6.37
C MET A 73 5.24 -0.50 -7.55
N GLN A 74 6.34 0.22 -7.34
CA GLN A 74 7.05 0.94 -8.41
C GLN A 74 7.56 -0.01 -9.49
N GLU A 75 8.12 -1.16 -9.11
CA GLU A 75 8.54 -2.22 -10.04
C GLU A 75 7.36 -2.77 -10.84
N SER A 76 6.24 -3.07 -10.18
CA SER A 76 5.03 -3.57 -10.83
C SER A 76 4.43 -2.56 -11.81
N ILE A 77 4.39 -1.28 -11.42
CA ILE A 77 3.95 -0.18 -12.28
C ILE A 77 4.89 -0.04 -13.48
N GLY A 78 6.20 -0.05 -13.27
CA GLY A 78 7.19 0.02 -14.35
C GLY A 78 7.07 -1.16 -15.32
N ALA A 79 6.88 -2.37 -14.81
CA ALA A 79 6.67 -3.56 -15.65
C ALA A 79 5.37 -3.47 -16.47
N LEU A 80 4.29 -2.96 -15.87
CA LEU A 80 3.02 -2.74 -16.55
C LEU A 80 3.13 -1.67 -17.64
N ASP A 81 3.86 -0.58 -17.39
CA ASP A 81 4.10 0.49 -18.37
C ASP A 81 4.84 -0.05 -19.61
N VAL A 82 5.93 -0.78 -19.41
CA VAL A 82 6.69 -1.43 -20.50
C VAL A 82 5.81 -2.43 -21.26
N ARG A 83 5.03 -3.25 -20.56
CA ARG A 83 4.11 -4.23 -21.20
C ARG A 83 3.07 -3.52 -22.07
N THR A 84 2.53 -2.40 -21.59
CA THR A 84 1.51 -1.64 -22.30
C THR A 84 2.10 -0.96 -23.53
N MET A 85 3.28 -0.34 -23.40
CA MET A 85 3.99 0.25 -24.55
C MET A 85 4.35 -0.79 -25.62
N THR A 86 4.85 -1.95 -25.22
CA THR A 86 5.23 -3.02 -26.16
C THR A 86 4.01 -3.60 -26.87
N PHE A 87 2.87 -3.75 -26.18
CA PHE A 87 1.62 -4.18 -26.79
C PHE A 87 1.14 -3.20 -27.88
N PHE A 88 1.08 -1.91 -27.58
CA PHE A 88 0.62 -0.90 -28.54
C PHE A 88 1.54 -0.77 -29.75
N ARG A 89 2.87 -0.78 -29.54
CA ARG A 89 3.84 -0.79 -30.65
C ARG A 89 3.64 -1.99 -31.58
N ALA A 90 3.44 -3.18 -31.02
CA ALA A 90 3.17 -4.37 -31.81
C ALA A 90 1.82 -4.29 -32.56
N GLN A 91 0.85 -3.55 -32.03
CA GLN A 91 -0.42 -3.31 -32.70
C GLN A 91 -0.27 -2.32 -33.86
N ASP A 92 0.48 -1.24 -33.66
CA ASP A 92 0.81 -0.27 -34.72
C ASP A 92 1.54 -0.94 -35.89
N ASP A 93 2.52 -1.81 -35.59
CA ASP A 93 3.24 -2.59 -36.61
C ASP A 93 2.29 -3.49 -37.42
N LYS A 94 1.31 -4.13 -36.76
CA LYS A 94 0.31 -4.95 -37.44
C LYS A 94 -0.60 -4.12 -38.33
N ILE A 95 -1.02 -2.95 -37.88
CA ILE A 95 -1.85 -2.02 -38.66
C ILE A 95 -1.07 -1.58 -39.91
N ALA A 96 0.18 -1.14 -39.74
CA ALA A 96 1.05 -0.76 -40.86
C ALA A 96 1.23 -1.91 -41.87
N GLN A 97 1.40 -3.15 -41.40
CA GLN A 97 1.48 -4.31 -42.27
C GLN A 97 0.17 -4.59 -43.03
N LEU A 98 -0.99 -4.41 -42.38
CA LEU A 98 -2.29 -4.55 -43.03
C LEU A 98 -2.45 -3.50 -44.13
N ASP A 99 -2.10 -2.24 -43.87
CA ASP A 99 -2.14 -1.16 -44.86
C ASP A 99 -1.30 -1.48 -46.10
N VAL A 100 -0.07 -1.96 -45.89
CA VAL A 100 0.81 -2.38 -46.99
C VAL A 100 0.19 -3.55 -47.78
N ARG A 101 -0.38 -4.54 -47.09
CA ARG A 101 -1.04 -5.68 -47.76
C ARG A 101 -2.26 -5.24 -48.53
N MET A 102 -3.06 -4.31 -48.01
CA MET A 102 -4.21 -3.74 -48.71
C MET A 102 -3.77 -3.03 -49.99
N ALA A 103 -2.79 -2.14 -49.92
CA ALA A 103 -2.24 -1.47 -51.10
C ALA A 103 -1.71 -2.46 -52.16
N GLN A 104 -1.05 -3.54 -51.73
CA GLN A 104 -0.59 -4.60 -52.63
C GLN A 104 -1.76 -5.36 -53.28
N MET A 105 -2.81 -5.69 -52.52
CA MET A 105 -4.00 -6.34 -53.04
C MET A 105 -4.75 -5.43 -54.04
N GLU A 106 -4.93 -4.17 -53.70
CA GLU A 106 -5.51 -3.16 -54.60
C GLU A 106 -4.73 -3.06 -55.92
N ALA A 107 -3.40 -2.94 -55.84
CA ALA A 107 -2.56 -2.89 -57.03
C ALA A 107 -2.66 -4.17 -57.89
N ARG A 108 -2.74 -5.35 -57.27
CA ARG A 108 -2.91 -6.62 -57.99
C ARG A 108 -4.28 -6.72 -58.64
N LEU A 109 -5.35 -6.32 -57.94
CA LEU A 109 -6.71 -6.31 -58.46
C LEU A 109 -6.86 -5.34 -59.63
N ILE A 110 -6.31 -4.13 -59.52
CA ILE A 110 -6.30 -3.16 -60.62
C ILE A 110 -5.58 -3.73 -61.84
N ARG A 111 -4.38 -4.31 -61.67
CA ARG A 111 -3.64 -4.92 -62.80
C ARG A 111 -4.42 -6.05 -63.45
N TRP A 112 -5.05 -6.92 -62.65
CA TRP A 112 -5.86 -8.02 -63.15
C TRP A 112 -7.08 -7.51 -63.91
N PHE A 113 -7.84 -6.58 -63.32
CA PHE A 113 -9.03 -5.98 -63.92
C PHE A 113 -8.70 -5.31 -65.26
N VAL A 114 -7.71 -4.43 -65.30
CA VAL A 114 -7.28 -3.74 -66.53
C VAL A 114 -6.87 -4.75 -67.61
N GLY A 115 -6.12 -5.79 -67.25
CA GLY A 115 -5.74 -6.87 -68.17
C GLY A 115 -6.96 -7.55 -68.80
N THR A 116 -7.97 -7.91 -67.99
CA THR A 116 -9.21 -8.50 -68.50
C THR A 116 -10.04 -7.53 -69.33
N SER A 117 -10.15 -6.26 -68.95
CA SER A 117 -10.90 -5.26 -69.72
C SER A 117 -10.33 -5.05 -71.12
N ILE A 118 -9.00 -5.06 -71.27
CA ILE A 118 -8.33 -4.94 -72.57
C ILE A 118 -8.63 -6.16 -73.45
N THR A 119 -8.54 -7.38 -72.91
CA THR A 119 -8.81 -8.59 -73.69
C THR A 119 -10.28 -8.70 -74.10
N LEU A 120 -11.21 -8.39 -73.19
CA LEU A 120 -12.65 -8.30 -73.50
C LEU A 120 -12.94 -7.29 -74.61
N SER A 121 -12.32 -6.10 -74.56
CA SER A 121 -12.50 -5.06 -75.59
C SER A 121 -12.00 -5.51 -76.96
N ALA A 122 -10.85 -6.20 -77.02
CA ALA A 122 -10.30 -6.75 -78.26
C ALA A 122 -11.22 -7.81 -78.88
N VAL A 123 -11.83 -8.68 -78.05
CA VAL A 123 -12.80 -9.69 -78.51
C VAL A 123 -14.03 -9.01 -79.11
N VAL A 124 -14.61 -8.03 -78.40
CA VAL A 124 -15.78 -7.28 -78.88
C VAL A 124 -15.50 -6.56 -80.20
N ALA A 125 -14.34 -5.89 -80.32
CA ALA A 125 -13.94 -5.23 -81.57
C ALA A 125 -13.80 -6.22 -82.74
N THR A 126 -13.25 -7.41 -82.48
CA THR A 126 -13.08 -8.46 -83.49
C THR A 126 -14.43 -9.01 -83.98
N ILE A 127 -15.38 -9.23 -83.07
CA ILE A 127 -16.74 -9.66 -83.41
C ILE A 127 -17.46 -8.58 -84.23
N ALA A 128 -17.38 -7.32 -83.80
CA ALA A 128 -18.01 -6.20 -84.50
C ALA A 128 -17.48 -6.05 -85.93
N PHE A 129 -16.16 -6.12 -86.13
CA PHE A 129 -15.55 -6.07 -87.45
C PHE A 129 -15.99 -7.24 -88.34
N SER A 130 -16.04 -8.45 -87.76
CA SER A 130 -16.48 -9.64 -88.49
C SER A 130 -17.94 -9.52 -88.93
N ALA A 131 -18.83 -9.04 -88.06
CA ALA A 131 -20.24 -8.82 -88.38
C ALA A 131 -20.44 -7.74 -89.46
N ALA A 132 -19.68 -6.63 -89.40
CA ALA A 132 -19.76 -5.55 -90.38
C ALA A 132 -19.46 -6.04 -91.81
N LYS A 133 -18.50 -6.97 -91.97
CA LYS A 133 -18.17 -7.58 -93.27
C LYS A 133 -19.34 -8.36 -93.89
N PHE A 134 -20.30 -8.85 -93.11
CA PHE A 134 -21.43 -9.64 -93.64
C PHE A 134 -22.66 -8.79 -94.02
N ILE A 135 -22.71 -7.52 -93.60
CA ILE A 135 -23.85 -6.62 -93.83
C ILE A 135 -23.59 -5.67 -95.00
N HIS A 136 -22.35 -5.61 -95.52
CA HIS A 136 -21.94 -4.81 -96.67
C HIS A 136 -21.50 -5.70 -97.83
#